data_AF-A0A137S6B5-F1
#
_entry.id   AF-A0A137S6B5-F1
#
_cell.length_a   1.000
_cell.length_b   1.000
_cell.length_c   1.000
_cell.angle_alpha   90.00
_cell.angle_beta   90.00
_cell.angle_gamma   90.00
#
_symmetry.space_group_name_H-M   'P 1'
#
loop_
_entity.id
_entity.type
_entity.pdbx_description
1 polymer ?
#
loop_
_entity_poly.entity_id
_entity_poly.type
_entity_poly.pdbx_seq_one_letter_code
_entity_poly.pdbx_strand_id
1 'polypeptide(L)'
;MSLPTYFYLSLPLLLSGCFDSSPPTGNNSTDSIIEVSGHGGNGATGIYTYGLDELADKPLRVTKGDTPGTCNMSNTNFELRNGWENGSVENPIPDGFWSDYYPREILTFPCPTKNEILQHDQDKRNGSFSPINDTWFILNNAVPFYEELSGELPMSEKITIISHYLFGANAQYVRPDHEYAPDQFKNNILISDGIHRDGSGIEYTYSFATSDILVHELTHAYTGKKGHSFEKINALRDSLGGWSEHFSDIIAEYYQFKTTGKTDLIHGADHIKCNISDSDCSTNVRDFKNPQYKNVIDAISDQGKNSLDELEVHIIGDTLNYSFYLLLKDDNYGVFTLDELIEIYIHAEKNVWKLNPSSSSKDLVDGLISSASALDYSDEKTSKIKEAFTQTGFYSDLPL
;
A
#
# COMPACT_ATOMS: atom_id res chain seq x y z
N MET A 1 -35.51 -27.58 42.12
CA MET A 1 -36.19 -28.64 41.34
C MET A 1 -37.50 -28.07 40.83
N SER A 2 -37.58 -27.76 39.53
CA SER A 2 -38.81 -27.49 38.78
C SER A 2 -38.45 -27.50 37.29
N LEU A 3 -39.25 -28.22 36.51
CA LEU A 3 -39.32 -28.35 35.05
C LEU A 3 -40.81 -28.07 34.68
N PRO A 4 -41.25 -27.81 33.43
CA PRO A 4 -40.52 -27.59 32.16
C PRO A 4 -41.13 -26.50 31.19
N THR A 5 -40.42 -26.25 30.06
CA THR A 5 -40.82 -25.85 28.64
C THR A 5 -41.92 -24.79 28.35
N TYR A 6 -41.94 -23.94 27.29
CA TYR A 6 -41.40 -23.82 25.90
C TYR A 6 -41.26 -22.29 25.58
N PHE A 7 -40.50 -21.73 24.62
CA PHE A 7 -40.49 -21.86 23.15
C PHE A 7 -39.24 -21.10 22.61
N TYR A 8 -38.43 -21.72 21.76
CA TYR A 8 -37.49 -21.02 20.87
C TYR A 8 -37.99 -21.23 19.44
N LEU A 9 -38.29 -20.13 18.75
CA LEU A 9 -38.63 -20.05 17.33
C LEU A 9 -37.82 -18.89 16.78
N SER A 10 -36.70 -19.18 16.13
CA SER A 10 -36.01 -18.24 15.25
C SER A 10 -35.69 -18.96 13.94
N LEU A 11 -36.49 -18.61 12.93
CA LEU A 11 -36.21 -18.83 11.52
C LEU A 11 -34.83 -18.26 11.15
N PRO A 12 -34.08 -18.90 10.24
CA PRO A 12 -33.04 -18.21 9.50
C PRO A 12 -33.70 -17.41 8.37
N LEU A 13 -33.66 -16.09 8.44
CA LEU A 13 -33.87 -15.23 7.29
C LEU A 13 -32.56 -15.18 6.51
N LEU A 14 -32.48 -16.05 5.50
CA LEU A 14 -31.57 -15.91 4.37
C LEU A 14 -31.90 -14.60 3.66
N LEU A 15 -31.03 -13.60 3.82
CA LEU A 15 -30.86 -12.52 2.85
C LEU A 15 -29.50 -12.74 2.21
N SER A 16 -29.47 -13.65 1.25
CA SER A 16 -28.48 -13.69 0.19
C SER A 16 -28.64 -12.41 -0.64
N GLY A 17 -27.88 -11.36 -0.29
CA GLY A 17 -27.58 -10.29 -1.23
C GLY A 17 -26.62 -10.86 -2.26
N CYS A 18 -27.14 -11.20 -3.43
CA CYS A 18 -26.32 -11.59 -4.57
C CYS A 18 -25.38 -10.42 -4.92
N PHE A 19 -24.07 -10.70 -4.87
CA PHE A 19 -23.07 -9.95 -5.61
C PHE A 19 -23.41 -10.08 -7.10
N ASP A 20 -24.05 -9.06 -7.66
CA ASP A 20 -24.14 -8.90 -9.11
C ASP A 20 -22.88 -8.14 -9.55
N SER A 21 -21.83 -8.91 -9.85
CA SER A 21 -20.59 -8.44 -10.46
C SER A 21 -20.84 -8.11 -11.94
N SER A 22 -21.64 -7.09 -12.19
CA SER A 22 -21.75 -6.51 -13.53
C SER A 22 -20.57 -5.54 -13.75
N PRO A 23 -19.68 -5.77 -14.73
CA PRO A 23 -18.57 -4.87 -14.99
C PRO A 23 -19.08 -3.54 -15.59
N PRO A 24 -18.44 -2.40 -15.29
CA PRO A 24 -18.84 -1.12 -15.84
C PRO A 24 -18.60 -1.12 -17.36
N THR A 25 -19.68 -0.97 -18.13
CA THR A 25 -19.62 -0.86 -19.59
C THR A 25 -19.23 0.56 -20.00
N GLY A 26 -17.98 0.73 -20.44
CA GLY A 26 -17.45 1.94 -21.06
C GLY A 26 -16.44 1.63 -22.18
N ASN A 27 -16.94 1.55 -23.43
CA ASN A 27 -16.29 1.56 -24.75
C ASN A 27 -14.78 1.26 -24.95
N ASN A 28 -14.56 0.07 -25.56
CA ASN A 28 -13.75 -0.21 -26.77
C ASN A 28 -12.23 0.02 -26.78
N SER A 29 -11.52 -0.76 -25.97
CA SER A 29 -10.54 -1.74 -26.44
C SER A 29 -10.56 -2.90 -25.45
N THR A 30 -11.35 -3.94 -25.70
CA THR A 30 -11.29 -5.15 -24.86
C THR A 30 -10.04 -5.91 -25.27
N ASP A 31 -8.91 -5.57 -24.67
CA ASP A 31 -7.79 -6.50 -24.62
C ASP A 31 -8.37 -7.83 -24.12
N SER A 32 -8.21 -8.91 -24.88
CA SER A 32 -8.82 -10.18 -24.50
C SER A 32 -8.13 -10.66 -23.23
N ILE A 33 -8.84 -10.53 -22.10
CA ILE A 33 -8.35 -10.95 -20.78
C ILE A 33 -8.19 -12.46 -20.77
N ILE A 34 -7.06 -12.92 -20.26
CA ILE A 34 -6.72 -14.32 -20.06
C ILE A 34 -6.46 -14.50 -18.56
N GLU A 35 -7.05 -15.54 -18.00
CA GLU A 35 -6.84 -15.94 -16.61
C GLU A 35 -5.71 -16.97 -16.57
N VAL A 36 -4.72 -16.72 -15.72
CA VAL A 36 -3.57 -17.60 -15.51
C VAL A 36 -3.39 -17.85 -14.01
N SER A 37 -2.87 -19.02 -13.66
CA SER A 37 -2.44 -19.27 -12.28
C SER A 37 -0.97 -18.90 -12.13
N GLY A 38 -0.50 -18.79 -10.90
CA GLY A 38 0.88 -18.48 -10.60
C GLY A 38 1.10 -18.60 -9.11
N HIS A 39 2.32 -18.98 -8.70
CA HIS A 39 2.64 -18.94 -7.28
C HIS A 39 2.76 -17.49 -6.80
N GLY A 40 2.63 -17.30 -5.50
CA GLY A 40 2.87 -16.05 -4.80
C GLY A 40 3.34 -16.30 -3.37
N GLY A 41 3.60 -15.22 -2.67
CA GLY A 41 4.01 -15.20 -1.27
C GLY A 41 5.51 -15.35 -1.04
N ASN A 42 5.89 -15.48 0.22
CA ASN A 42 7.26 -15.58 0.68
C ASN A 42 7.39 -16.48 1.92
N GLY A 43 8.55 -16.50 2.57
CA GLY A 43 8.76 -17.33 3.76
C GLY A 43 7.96 -16.90 5.00
N ALA A 44 7.48 -15.66 5.07
CA ALA A 44 6.57 -15.19 6.13
C ALA A 44 5.11 -15.55 5.84
N THR A 45 4.62 -15.27 4.64
CA THR A 45 3.21 -15.51 4.25
C THR A 45 2.93 -16.98 3.93
N GLY A 46 3.98 -17.76 3.62
CA GLY A 46 3.86 -19.07 2.99
C GLY A 46 3.61 -18.96 1.49
N ILE A 47 3.78 -20.09 0.79
CA ILE A 47 3.47 -20.21 -0.64
C ILE A 47 1.97 -20.36 -0.83
N TYR A 48 1.44 -19.65 -1.82
CA TYR A 48 0.08 -19.85 -2.33
C TYR A 48 0.07 -19.78 -3.86
N THR A 49 -1.07 -20.10 -4.46
CA THR A 49 -1.27 -20.18 -5.91
C THR A 49 -2.56 -19.49 -6.31
N TYR A 50 -2.41 -18.42 -7.10
CA TYR A 50 -3.52 -17.62 -7.61
C TYR A 50 -4.48 -18.46 -8.46
N GLY A 51 -5.78 -18.32 -8.17
CA GLY A 51 -6.88 -19.04 -8.78
C GLY A 51 -7.13 -20.44 -8.22
N LEU A 52 -6.35 -20.89 -7.22
CA LEU A 52 -6.41 -22.26 -6.69
C LEU A 52 -6.51 -22.33 -5.17
N ASP A 53 -5.75 -21.51 -4.44
CA ASP A 53 -5.74 -21.53 -2.97
C ASP A 53 -6.80 -20.59 -2.37
N GLU A 54 -7.32 -20.89 -1.18
CA GLU A 54 -8.41 -20.14 -0.53
C GLU A 54 -8.06 -18.66 -0.28
N LEU A 55 -6.81 -18.38 0.08
CA LEU A 55 -6.32 -17.01 0.31
C LEU A 55 -5.90 -16.29 -0.99
N ALA A 56 -5.96 -16.98 -2.13
CA ALA A 56 -5.58 -16.50 -3.45
C ALA A 56 -6.55 -17.03 -4.51
N ASP A 57 -7.86 -16.98 -4.21
CA ASP A 57 -8.91 -17.68 -4.95
C ASP A 57 -9.18 -17.11 -6.36
N LYS A 58 -8.65 -15.91 -6.64
CA LYS A 58 -8.74 -15.25 -7.93
C LYS A 58 -7.49 -15.51 -8.78
N PRO A 59 -7.65 -15.77 -10.09
CA PRO A 59 -6.52 -15.93 -10.99
C PRO A 59 -5.84 -14.58 -11.29
N LEU A 60 -4.62 -14.66 -11.82
CA LEU A 60 -3.95 -13.51 -12.43
C LEU A 60 -4.67 -13.17 -13.74
N ARG A 61 -5.03 -11.90 -13.93
CA ARG A 61 -5.69 -11.42 -15.15
C ARG A 61 -4.67 -10.70 -16.03
N VAL A 62 -4.32 -11.31 -17.16
CA VAL A 62 -3.36 -10.77 -18.13
C VAL A 62 -4.04 -10.52 -19.46
N THR A 63 -3.36 -9.87 -20.40
CA THR A 63 -3.90 -9.61 -21.74
C THR A 63 -3.19 -10.48 -22.77
N LYS A 64 -3.89 -10.79 -23.86
CA LYS A 64 -3.25 -11.46 -25.00
C LYS A 64 -2.26 -10.52 -25.66
N GLY A 65 -1.05 -11.00 -25.92
CA GLY A 65 -0.03 -10.25 -26.64
C GLY A 65 -0.22 -10.25 -28.15
N ASP A 66 0.54 -9.37 -28.82
CA ASP A 66 0.50 -9.18 -30.27
C ASP A 66 1.05 -10.39 -31.03
N THR A 67 1.92 -11.17 -30.40
CA THR A 67 2.45 -12.41 -30.96
C THR A 67 1.49 -13.57 -30.66
N PRO A 68 1.10 -14.39 -31.66
CA PRO A 68 0.23 -15.53 -31.41
C PRO A 68 0.79 -16.47 -30.34
N GLY A 69 0.01 -16.68 -29.28
CA GLY A 69 0.39 -17.56 -28.16
C GLY A 69 1.16 -16.87 -27.04
N THR A 70 1.32 -15.54 -27.05
CA THR A 70 1.93 -14.80 -25.96
C THR A 70 0.90 -14.02 -25.15
N CYS A 71 1.17 -13.88 -23.86
CA CYS A 71 0.41 -13.13 -22.86
C CYS A 71 1.28 -11.98 -22.34
N ASN A 72 0.65 -10.85 -22.03
CA ASN A 72 1.30 -9.64 -21.57
C ASN A 72 0.78 -9.28 -20.17
N MET A 73 1.70 -8.95 -19.25
CA MET A 73 1.31 -8.29 -17.99
C MET A 73 1.07 -6.79 -18.24
N SER A 74 -0.04 -6.52 -18.93
CA SER A 74 -0.47 -5.18 -19.30
C SER A 74 -1.98 -5.11 -19.34
N ASN A 75 -2.55 -3.95 -18.97
CA ASN A 75 -3.96 -3.62 -19.17
C ASN A 75 -4.13 -2.10 -19.25
N THR A 76 -5.33 -1.59 -19.00
CA THR A 76 -5.63 -0.15 -19.04
C THR A 76 -4.96 0.65 -17.92
N ASN A 77 -4.69 0.03 -16.77
CA ASN A 77 -4.23 0.69 -15.55
C ASN A 77 -2.72 0.53 -15.37
N PHE A 78 -2.19 -0.65 -15.69
CA PHE A 78 -0.81 -1.00 -15.44
C PHE A 78 -0.15 -1.66 -16.64
N GLU A 79 1.17 -1.49 -16.75
CA GLU A 79 2.04 -2.45 -17.41
C GLU A 79 3.17 -2.83 -16.48
N LEU A 80 3.53 -4.11 -16.44
CA LEU A 80 4.64 -4.59 -15.65
C LEU A 80 5.82 -4.90 -16.56
N ARG A 81 7.00 -4.48 -16.13
CA ARG A 81 8.28 -4.81 -16.75
C ARG A 81 9.14 -5.54 -15.72
N ASN A 82 9.89 -6.53 -16.20
CA ASN A 82 10.86 -7.21 -15.38
C ASN A 82 12.16 -6.41 -15.36
N GLY A 83 12.44 -5.77 -14.22
CA GLY A 83 13.62 -4.96 -13.95
C GLY A 83 14.90 -5.65 -14.40
N TRP A 84 15.11 -6.89 -13.94
CA TRP A 84 16.35 -7.64 -14.12
C TRP A 84 16.07 -9.15 -14.15
N GLU A 85 15.80 -9.67 -15.35
CA GLU A 85 15.55 -11.11 -15.58
C GLU A 85 16.68 -12.00 -15.03
N ASN A 86 17.93 -11.54 -15.12
CA ASN A 86 19.12 -12.31 -14.77
C ASN A 86 19.69 -12.02 -13.37
N GLY A 87 19.21 -10.97 -12.68
CA GLY A 87 19.70 -10.63 -11.34
C GLY A 87 19.02 -11.50 -10.30
N SER A 88 19.77 -12.33 -9.59
CA SER A 88 19.26 -13.17 -8.49
C SER A 88 20.36 -13.48 -7.48
N VAL A 89 20.00 -14.08 -6.35
CA VAL A 89 20.98 -14.61 -5.38
C VAL A 89 21.91 -15.64 -6.03
N GLU A 90 21.42 -16.37 -7.03
CA GLU A 90 22.18 -17.39 -7.73
C GLU A 90 22.99 -16.81 -8.91
N ASN A 91 22.63 -15.63 -9.42
CA ASN A 91 23.25 -14.95 -10.56
C ASN A 91 23.39 -13.44 -10.26
N PRO A 92 24.47 -13.01 -9.60
CA PRO A 92 24.66 -11.61 -9.24
C PRO A 92 24.91 -10.73 -10.47
N ILE A 93 24.52 -9.45 -10.38
CA ILE A 93 24.63 -8.50 -11.49
C ILE A 93 26.08 -8.02 -11.63
N PRO A 94 26.70 -8.11 -12.82
CA PRO A 94 28.07 -7.68 -13.02
C PRO A 94 28.32 -6.19 -12.72
N ASP A 95 29.48 -5.88 -12.15
CA ASP A 95 29.91 -4.50 -11.91
C ASP A 95 30.02 -3.69 -13.22
N GLY A 96 29.37 -2.52 -13.27
CA GLY A 96 29.48 -1.57 -14.39
C GLY A 96 28.24 -1.48 -15.29
N PHE A 97 27.18 -2.23 -15.01
CA PHE A 97 25.99 -2.37 -15.87
C PHE A 97 24.96 -1.22 -15.74
N TRP A 98 25.39 0.00 -15.37
CA TRP A 98 24.54 0.96 -14.64
C TRP A 98 23.83 2.05 -15.45
N SER A 99 24.08 2.17 -16.75
CA SER A 99 23.61 3.27 -17.61
C SER A 99 22.19 3.20 -18.18
N ASP A 100 22.02 2.24 -19.08
CA ASP A 100 21.16 2.45 -20.25
C ASP A 100 20.09 1.35 -20.43
N TYR A 101 20.02 0.40 -19.49
CA TYR A 101 19.33 -0.88 -19.62
C TYR A 101 18.15 -1.08 -18.65
N TYR A 102 17.42 -0.02 -18.32
CA TYR A 102 16.11 -0.26 -17.70
C TYR A 102 15.15 -0.88 -18.72
N PRO A 103 14.42 -1.94 -18.36
CA PRO A 103 13.56 -2.65 -19.28
C PRO A 103 12.51 -1.69 -19.85
N ARG A 104 12.46 -1.64 -21.17
CA ARG A 104 11.44 -0.88 -21.91
C ARG A 104 10.29 -1.78 -22.34
N GLU A 105 10.49 -3.09 -22.26
CA GLU A 105 9.56 -4.07 -22.76
C GLU A 105 8.64 -4.52 -21.63
N ILE A 106 7.36 -4.66 -21.99
CA ILE A 106 6.35 -5.26 -21.14
C ILE A 106 6.73 -6.72 -20.93
N LEU A 107 6.56 -7.22 -19.70
CA LEU A 107 6.76 -8.63 -19.42
C LEU A 107 5.76 -9.47 -20.23
N THR A 108 6.31 -10.39 -21.02
CA THR A 108 5.54 -11.34 -21.82
C THR A 108 5.91 -12.77 -21.49
N PHE A 109 4.94 -13.68 -21.62
CA PHE A 109 5.13 -15.11 -21.37
C PHE A 109 4.16 -15.93 -22.24
N PRO A 110 4.38 -17.24 -22.42
CA PRO A 110 3.45 -18.09 -23.18
C PRO A 110 2.04 -18.10 -22.57
N CYS A 111 1.00 -17.85 -23.36
CA CYS A 111 -0.37 -17.99 -22.88
C CYS A 111 -0.74 -19.48 -22.68
N PRO A 112 -1.67 -19.78 -21.75
CA PRO A 112 -2.28 -21.10 -21.68
C PRO A 112 -2.88 -21.52 -23.02
N THR A 113 -2.65 -22.78 -23.39
CA THR A 113 -3.43 -23.40 -24.46
C THR A 113 -4.81 -23.80 -23.92
N LYS A 114 -5.78 -23.99 -24.82
CA LYS A 114 -7.17 -24.24 -24.43
C LYS A 114 -7.25 -25.51 -23.56
N ASN A 115 -7.78 -25.38 -22.33
CA ASN A 115 -7.95 -26.42 -21.30
C ASN A 115 -6.71 -26.73 -20.42
N GLU A 116 -5.68 -25.91 -20.45
CA GLU A 116 -4.54 -26.02 -19.53
C GLU A 116 -4.55 -24.85 -18.52
N ILE A 117 -4.32 -25.16 -17.25
CA ILE A 117 -3.95 -24.14 -16.25
C ILE A 117 -2.47 -23.86 -16.49
N LEU A 118 -2.16 -22.83 -17.26
CA LEU A 118 -0.78 -22.39 -17.36
C LEU A 118 -0.44 -21.62 -16.10
N GLN A 119 0.61 -22.12 -15.45
CA GLN A 119 1.21 -21.50 -14.30
C GLN A 119 2.28 -20.54 -14.83
N HIS A 120 2.12 -19.25 -14.58
CA HIS A 120 3.22 -18.30 -14.79
C HIS A 120 4.41 -18.75 -13.93
N ASP A 121 5.57 -18.86 -14.58
CA ASP A 121 6.77 -19.45 -13.98
C ASP A 121 7.18 -18.72 -12.70
N GLN A 122 7.77 -19.47 -11.77
CA GLN A 122 8.32 -18.91 -10.53
C GLN A 122 9.52 -17.99 -10.84
N ASP A 123 9.43 -16.73 -10.47
CA ASP A 123 10.53 -15.75 -10.39
C ASP A 123 11.03 -15.62 -8.95
N LYS A 124 11.47 -16.75 -8.38
CA LYS A 124 11.97 -16.78 -6.99
C LYS A 124 13.07 -15.75 -6.75
N ARG A 125 12.92 -14.95 -5.70
CA ARG A 125 13.87 -13.93 -5.28
C ARG A 125 13.89 -13.80 -3.77
N ASN A 126 15.07 -13.96 -3.18
CA ASN A 126 15.32 -13.65 -1.78
C ASN A 126 14.33 -14.31 -0.78
N GLY A 127 13.87 -15.54 -1.07
CA GLY A 127 12.88 -16.27 -0.25
C GLY A 127 11.41 -15.99 -0.60
N SER A 128 11.14 -15.11 -1.55
CA SER A 128 9.83 -14.91 -2.18
C SER A 128 9.65 -15.87 -3.34
N PHE A 129 8.43 -16.38 -3.54
CA PHE A 129 8.12 -17.39 -4.55
C PHE A 129 7.90 -16.79 -5.94
N SER A 130 7.26 -15.62 -6.02
CA SER A 130 7.03 -14.90 -7.28
C SER A 130 6.62 -13.43 -7.07
N PRO A 131 7.58 -12.53 -6.80
CA PRO A 131 7.30 -11.10 -6.66
C PRO A 131 6.54 -10.47 -7.84
N ILE A 132 6.78 -10.94 -9.07
CA ILE A 132 6.05 -10.47 -10.26
C ILE A 132 4.56 -10.80 -10.14
N ASN A 133 4.20 -12.03 -9.77
CA ASN A 133 2.80 -12.42 -9.65
C ASN A 133 2.13 -11.67 -8.50
N ASP A 134 2.80 -11.56 -7.35
CA ASP A 134 2.28 -10.82 -6.20
C ASP A 134 2.02 -9.36 -6.57
N THR A 135 3.01 -8.72 -7.18
CA THR A 135 2.91 -7.32 -7.66
C THR A 135 1.76 -7.14 -8.63
N TRP A 136 1.67 -8.00 -9.65
CA TRP A 136 0.63 -7.90 -10.66
C TRP A 136 -0.76 -8.13 -10.06
N PHE A 137 -0.92 -9.14 -9.21
CA PHE A 137 -2.19 -9.47 -8.60
C PHE A 137 -2.67 -8.37 -7.66
N ILE A 138 -1.82 -7.96 -6.73
CA ILE A 138 -2.19 -7.02 -5.66
C ILE A 138 -2.60 -5.67 -6.25
N LEU A 139 -1.77 -5.08 -7.12
CA LEU A 139 -2.08 -3.77 -7.71
C LEU A 139 -3.36 -3.78 -8.55
N ASN A 140 -3.60 -4.85 -9.31
CA ASN A 140 -4.84 -4.97 -10.09
C ASN A 140 -6.08 -5.16 -9.22
N ASN A 141 -5.98 -5.85 -8.09
CA ASN A 141 -7.09 -6.01 -7.15
C ASN A 141 -7.28 -4.78 -6.24
N ALA A 142 -6.25 -3.94 -6.08
CA ALA A 142 -6.35 -2.68 -5.36
C ALA A 142 -7.14 -1.61 -6.14
N VAL A 143 -7.14 -1.64 -7.48
CA VAL A 143 -7.86 -0.61 -8.27
C VAL A 143 -9.36 -0.54 -7.94
N PRO A 144 -10.14 -1.64 -7.97
CA PRO A 144 -11.56 -1.59 -7.58
C PRO A 144 -11.77 -1.15 -6.12
N PHE A 145 -10.80 -1.42 -5.23
CA PHE A 145 -10.87 -0.94 -3.85
C PHE A 145 -10.85 0.59 -3.79
N TYR A 146 -10.05 1.28 -4.61
CA TYR A 146 -10.09 2.75 -4.68
C TYR A 146 -11.41 3.29 -5.24
N GLU A 147 -11.99 2.60 -6.22
CA GLU A 147 -13.30 2.98 -6.75
C GLU A 147 -14.40 2.86 -5.68
N GLU A 148 -14.36 1.81 -4.87
CA GLU A 148 -15.28 1.65 -3.72
C GLU A 148 -15.01 2.67 -2.62
N LEU A 149 -13.73 2.88 -2.29
CA LEU A 149 -13.27 3.74 -1.21
C LEU A 149 -13.55 5.23 -1.47
N SER A 150 -13.29 5.67 -2.70
CA SER A 150 -13.21 7.10 -3.05
C SER A 150 -14.06 7.48 -4.26
N GLY A 151 -14.64 6.52 -4.98
CA GLY A 151 -15.44 6.78 -6.18
C GLY A 151 -14.62 7.06 -7.44
N GLU A 152 -13.32 6.76 -7.45
CA GLU A 152 -12.42 7.05 -8.56
C GLU A 152 -11.18 6.15 -8.59
N LEU A 153 -10.51 6.10 -9.74
CA LEU A 153 -9.28 5.34 -9.91
C LEU A 153 -8.10 5.96 -9.14
N PRO A 154 -7.13 5.14 -8.68
CA PRO A 154 -5.93 5.63 -8.00
C PRO A 154 -4.94 6.34 -8.94
N MET A 155 -5.11 6.23 -10.25
CA MET A 155 -4.23 6.87 -11.23
C MET A 155 -5.02 7.71 -12.23
N SER A 156 -4.38 8.75 -12.76
CA SER A 156 -4.92 9.53 -13.91
C SER A 156 -4.46 8.99 -15.26
N GLU A 157 -3.35 8.25 -15.27
CA GLU A 157 -2.71 7.69 -16.45
C GLU A 157 -2.18 6.30 -16.10
N LYS A 158 -1.97 5.47 -17.12
CA LYS A 158 -1.42 4.12 -16.94
C LYS A 158 -0.06 4.18 -16.24
N ILE A 159 0.11 3.43 -15.16
CA ILE A 159 1.35 3.36 -14.37
C ILE A 159 2.24 2.23 -14.91
N THR A 160 3.54 2.49 -15.03
CA THR A 160 4.53 1.44 -15.31
C THR A 160 5.03 0.84 -14.00
N ILE A 161 4.92 -0.47 -13.85
CA ILE A 161 5.48 -1.19 -12.70
C ILE A 161 6.81 -1.79 -13.13
N ILE A 162 7.86 -1.52 -12.36
CA ILE A 162 9.17 -2.16 -12.51
C ILE A 162 9.34 -3.11 -11.31
N SER A 163 9.02 -4.38 -11.52
CA SER A 163 9.33 -5.44 -10.55
C SER A 163 10.82 -5.78 -10.62
N HIS A 164 11.37 -6.38 -9.58
CA HIS A 164 12.79 -6.71 -9.48
C HIS A 164 13.69 -5.49 -9.67
N TYR A 165 13.26 -4.33 -9.19
CA TYR A 165 13.99 -3.08 -9.29
C TYR A 165 15.35 -3.19 -8.59
N LEU A 166 16.42 -2.97 -9.36
CA LEU A 166 17.80 -3.04 -8.87
C LEU A 166 18.19 -1.73 -8.22
N PHE A 167 17.69 -1.48 -7.01
CA PHE A 167 18.31 -0.59 -6.04
C PHE A 167 17.64 -0.79 -4.68
N GLY A 168 18.46 -1.01 -3.66
CA GLY A 168 18.06 -0.84 -2.26
C GLY A 168 17.05 -1.84 -1.70
N ALA A 169 16.70 -1.60 -0.45
CA ALA A 169 15.59 -2.22 0.26
C ALA A 169 14.39 -1.26 0.20
N ASN A 170 13.81 -1.04 -0.98
CA ASN A 170 12.68 -0.13 -1.10
C ASN A 170 11.64 -0.53 -2.16
N ALA A 171 10.43 -0.06 -1.93
CA ALA A 171 9.46 0.22 -2.96
C ALA A 171 9.34 1.75 -3.11
N GLN A 172 8.89 2.23 -4.27
CA GLN A 172 8.66 3.65 -4.47
C GLN A 172 7.72 3.92 -5.66
N TYR A 173 6.72 4.77 -5.47
CA TYR A 173 6.07 5.49 -6.55
C TYR A 173 6.82 6.78 -6.91
N VAL A 174 7.34 6.83 -8.14
CA VAL A 174 8.04 8.00 -8.67
C VAL A 174 7.07 8.88 -9.43
N ARG A 175 6.78 10.05 -8.85
CA ARG A 175 5.77 10.97 -9.38
C ARG A 175 6.15 11.57 -10.74
N PRO A 176 5.16 11.91 -11.59
CA PRO A 176 5.39 12.58 -12.88
C PRO A 176 6.10 13.94 -12.77
N ASP A 177 5.93 14.65 -11.64
CA ASP A 177 6.50 15.97 -11.40
C ASP A 177 7.84 15.95 -10.66
N HIS A 178 8.42 14.76 -10.42
CA HIS A 178 9.70 14.65 -9.73
C HIS A 178 10.85 15.27 -10.55
N GLU A 179 11.39 16.39 -10.08
CA GLU A 179 12.33 17.22 -10.82
C GLU A 179 13.63 16.48 -11.22
N TYR A 180 14.14 15.64 -10.30
CA TYR A 180 15.43 14.97 -10.47
C TYR A 180 15.33 13.55 -11.03
N ALA A 181 14.12 13.02 -11.25
CA ALA A 181 13.95 11.67 -11.75
C ALA A 181 14.12 11.69 -13.28
N PRO A 182 14.92 10.78 -13.87
CA PRO A 182 14.95 10.62 -15.32
C PRO A 182 13.54 10.28 -15.84
N ASP A 183 13.16 10.81 -17.00
CA ASP A 183 11.78 10.70 -17.50
C ASP A 183 11.28 9.26 -17.64
N GLN A 184 12.18 8.29 -17.88
CA GLN A 184 11.81 6.88 -17.94
C GLN A 184 11.36 6.26 -16.60
N PHE A 185 11.63 6.93 -15.47
CA PHE A 185 11.22 6.49 -14.13
C PHE A 185 9.96 7.21 -13.64
N LYS A 186 9.53 8.28 -14.31
CA LYS A 186 8.36 9.04 -13.90
C LYS A 186 7.08 8.27 -14.17
N ASN A 187 6.13 8.39 -13.26
CA ASN A 187 4.88 7.63 -13.24
C ASN A 187 5.10 6.11 -13.13
N ASN A 188 6.12 5.71 -12.36
CA ASN A 188 6.43 4.30 -12.15
C ASN A 188 6.29 3.90 -10.69
N ILE A 189 5.84 2.67 -10.46
CA ILE A 189 6.02 1.97 -9.18
C ILE A 189 7.25 1.07 -9.33
N LEU A 190 8.24 1.23 -8.46
CA LEU A 190 9.51 0.51 -8.44
C LEU A 190 9.52 -0.42 -7.25
N ILE A 191 9.71 -1.73 -7.45
CA ILE A 191 9.63 -2.75 -6.38
C ILE A 191 10.92 -3.55 -6.32
N SER A 192 11.68 -3.40 -5.23
CA SER A 192 12.88 -4.20 -4.98
C SER A 192 12.54 -5.58 -4.40
N ASP A 193 13.38 -6.58 -4.68
CA ASP A 193 13.26 -7.92 -4.08
C ASP A 193 14.06 -8.10 -2.80
N GLY A 194 14.63 -7.02 -2.27
CA GLY A 194 15.54 -7.11 -1.12
C GLY A 194 16.83 -7.84 -1.49
N ILE A 195 17.42 -7.53 -2.65
CA ILE A 195 18.70 -8.10 -3.08
C ILE A 195 19.75 -6.99 -3.16
N HIS A 196 20.88 -7.19 -2.49
CA HIS A 196 22.06 -6.33 -2.59
C HIS A 196 22.68 -6.41 -3.98
N ARG A 197 23.49 -5.40 -4.32
CA ARG A 197 24.19 -5.32 -5.61
C ARG A 197 25.05 -6.56 -5.91
N ASP A 198 25.65 -7.17 -4.89
CA ASP A 198 26.49 -8.36 -5.02
C ASP A 198 25.67 -9.66 -5.17
N GLY A 199 24.35 -9.54 -5.32
CA GLY A 199 23.40 -10.64 -5.39
C GLY A 199 23.00 -11.21 -4.03
N SER A 200 23.66 -10.86 -2.93
CA SER A 200 23.25 -11.37 -1.62
C SER A 200 21.87 -10.85 -1.24
N GLY A 201 21.05 -11.69 -0.62
CA GLY A 201 19.75 -11.28 -0.10
C GLY A 201 19.92 -10.39 1.13
N ILE A 202 19.05 -9.39 1.28
CA ILE A 202 18.96 -8.57 2.48
C ILE A 202 18.51 -9.48 3.63
N GLU A 203 19.21 -9.38 4.77
CA GLU A 203 19.10 -10.35 5.87
C GLU A 203 17.70 -10.37 6.50
N TYR A 204 17.06 -9.20 6.63
CA TYR A 204 15.85 -9.03 7.43
C TYR A 204 14.55 -8.94 6.61
N THR A 205 14.64 -8.78 5.29
CA THR A 205 13.48 -8.55 4.42
C THR A 205 13.43 -9.53 3.25
N TYR A 206 12.21 -9.91 2.86
CA TYR A 206 11.85 -10.56 1.60
C TYR A 206 11.68 -9.49 0.50
N SER A 207 11.05 -9.84 -0.62
CA SER A 207 10.65 -8.85 -1.62
C SER A 207 9.61 -7.88 -1.06
N PHE A 208 9.65 -6.64 -1.53
CA PHE A 208 8.69 -5.58 -1.21
C PHE A 208 7.33 -5.77 -1.93
N ALA A 209 7.16 -6.87 -2.67
CA ALA A 209 5.92 -7.24 -3.34
C ALA A 209 4.86 -7.78 -2.37
N THR A 210 4.53 -7.01 -1.33
CA THR A 210 3.52 -7.34 -0.31
C THR A 210 2.37 -6.34 -0.35
N SER A 211 1.20 -6.74 0.18
CA SER A 211 -0.03 -5.96 -0.02
C SER A 211 0.00 -4.58 0.64
N ASP A 212 0.57 -4.51 1.84
CA ASP A 212 0.81 -3.29 2.59
C ASP A 212 1.66 -2.28 1.80
N ILE A 213 2.81 -2.72 1.30
CA ILE A 213 3.77 -1.86 0.58
C ILE A 213 3.23 -1.46 -0.79
N LEU A 214 2.71 -2.42 -1.57
CA LEU A 214 2.22 -2.13 -2.92
C LEU A 214 1.01 -1.18 -2.93
N VAL A 215 0.09 -1.35 -1.97
CA VAL A 215 -1.05 -0.45 -1.83
C VAL A 215 -0.62 0.90 -1.30
N HIS A 216 0.36 0.95 -0.39
CA HIS A 216 0.99 2.20 0.06
C HIS A 216 1.56 2.98 -1.14
N GLU A 217 2.36 2.35 -2.00
CA GLU A 217 2.91 3.03 -3.18
C GLU A 217 1.84 3.50 -4.16
N LEU A 218 0.80 2.67 -4.38
CA LEU A 218 -0.33 3.05 -5.20
C LEU A 218 -1.12 4.23 -4.59
N THR A 219 -1.11 4.36 -3.25
CA THR A 219 -1.76 5.48 -2.56
C THR A 219 -1.06 6.80 -2.86
N HIS A 220 0.26 6.82 -3.01
CA HIS A 220 0.98 8.02 -3.46
C HIS A 220 0.58 8.44 -4.88
N ALA A 221 0.26 7.48 -5.75
CA ALA A 221 -0.32 7.80 -7.05
C ALA A 221 -1.71 8.43 -6.91
N TYR A 222 -2.55 7.90 -6.02
CA TYR A 222 -3.88 8.41 -5.74
C TYR A 222 -3.84 9.86 -5.21
N THR A 223 -3.06 10.10 -4.16
CA THR A 223 -2.98 11.43 -3.52
C THR A 223 -2.20 12.46 -4.34
N GLY A 224 -1.38 12.01 -5.28
CA GLY A 224 -0.64 12.86 -6.22
C GLY A 224 -1.45 13.34 -7.42
N LYS A 225 -2.69 12.86 -7.61
CA LYS A 225 -3.54 13.27 -8.73
C LYS A 225 -3.93 14.75 -8.65
N LYS A 226 -4.30 15.32 -9.80
CA LYS A 226 -4.82 16.68 -9.86
C LYS A 226 -6.08 16.84 -9.00
N GLY A 227 -6.10 17.86 -8.14
CA GLY A 227 -7.21 18.16 -7.24
C GLY A 227 -7.13 17.49 -5.86
N HIS A 228 -6.17 16.59 -5.67
CA HIS A 228 -5.91 15.90 -4.40
C HIS A 228 -5.02 16.69 -3.47
N SER A 229 -5.02 16.29 -2.20
CA SER A 229 -4.33 17.00 -1.11
C SER A 229 -2.84 17.14 -1.33
N PHE A 230 -2.24 16.08 -1.88
CA PHE A 230 -0.80 15.94 -2.04
C PHE A 230 -0.38 16.06 -3.51
N GLU A 231 -1.24 16.66 -4.36
CA GLU A 231 -0.94 16.95 -5.78
C GLU A 231 0.42 17.64 -5.93
N LYS A 232 0.81 18.50 -4.98
CA LYS A 232 2.10 19.18 -4.97
C LYS A 232 2.65 19.20 -3.56
N ILE A 233 3.67 18.38 -3.31
CA ILE A 233 4.42 18.40 -2.06
C ILE A 233 5.72 19.17 -2.30
N ASN A 234 6.04 20.12 -1.43
CA ASN A 234 7.35 20.73 -1.40
C ASN A 234 8.35 19.72 -0.81
N ALA A 235 9.34 19.28 -1.60
CA ALA A 235 10.36 18.33 -1.16
C ALA A 235 11.26 18.83 -0.01
N LEU A 236 11.12 20.10 0.41
CA LEU A 236 11.78 20.66 1.60
C LEU A 236 10.89 20.63 2.85
N ARG A 237 9.70 20.05 2.76
CA ARG A 237 8.70 20.01 3.83
C ARG A 237 8.40 18.56 4.20
N ASP A 238 9.36 17.92 4.86
CA ASP A 238 9.25 16.52 5.27
C ASP A 238 8.04 16.29 6.21
N SER A 239 7.57 17.31 6.93
CA SER A 239 6.30 17.25 7.67
C SER A 239 5.11 16.88 6.78
N LEU A 240 5.00 17.47 5.59
CA LEU A 240 3.92 17.18 4.65
C LEU A 240 4.15 15.82 3.96
N GLY A 241 5.42 15.48 3.71
CA GLY A 241 5.81 14.14 3.25
C GLY A 241 5.36 13.06 4.24
N GLY A 242 5.64 13.22 5.53
CA GLY A 242 5.23 12.29 6.58
C GLY A 242 3.71 12.12 6.72
N TRP A 243 2.92 13.16 6.45
CA TRP A 243 1.47 13.02 6.35
C TRP A 243 1.02 12.24 5.11
N SER A 244 1.74 12.36 3.99
CA SER A 244 1.49 11.52 2.82
C SER A 244 1.86 10.06 3.09
N GLU A 245 2.99 9.79 3.74
CA GLU A 245 3.41 8.45 4.16
C GLU A 245 2.38 7.82 5.10
N HIS A 246 1.95 8.58 6.12
CA HIS A 246 0.91 8.17 7.06
C HIS A 246 -0.40 7.81 6.34
N PHE A 247 -0.84 8.66 5.41
CA PHE A 247 -2.05 8.39 4.63
C PHE A 247 -1.90 7.09 3.80
N SER A 248 -0.75 6.88 3.17
CA SER A 248 -0.46 5.66 2.42
C SER A 248 -0.47 4.42 3.32
N ASP A 249 0.09 4.49 4.53
CA ASP A 249 0.08 3.40 5.51
C ASP A 249 -1.34 3.02 5.96
N ILE A 250 -2.17 3.98 6.35
CA ILE A 250 -3.53 3.67 6.84
C ILE A 250 -4.42 3.09 5.73
N ILE A 251 -4.23 3.51 4.46
CA ILE A 251 -4.99 2.97 3.33
C ILE A 251 -4.52 1.54 3.02
N ALA A 252 -3.24 1.26 3.12
CA ALA A 252 -2.68 -0.08 3.00
C ALA A 252 -3.22 -1.05 4.06
N GLU A 253 -3.21 -0.65 5.34
CA GLU A 253 -3.81 -1.43 6.43
C GLU A 253 -5.32 -1.63 6.23
N TYR A 254 -6.02 -0.61 5.74
CA TYR A 254 -7.45 -0.71 5.46
C TYR A 254 -7.75 -1.65 4.28
N TYR A 255 -6.89 -1.69 3.26
CA TYR A 255 -7.00 -2.66 2.17
C TYR A 255 -6.86 -4.10 2.70
N GLN A 256 -5.89 -4.35 3.59
CA GLN A 256 -5.73 -5.65 4.25
C GLN A 256 -6.99 -6.02 5.05
N PHE A 257 -7.54 -5.06 5.81
CA PHE A 257 -8.79 -5.24 6.54
C PHE A 257 -9.97 -5.60 5.63
N LYS A 258 -10.12 -4.91 4.49
CA LYS A 258 -11.22 -5.17 3.55
C LYS A 258 -11.09 -6.49 2.82
N THR A 259 -9.88 -6.91 2.52
CA THR A 259 -9.63 -8.15 1.75
C THR A 259 -9.58 -9.40 2.62
N THR A 260 -9.19 -9.28 3.89
CA THR A 260 -9.00 -10.43 4.78
C THR A 260 -9.93 -10.45 6.01
N GLY A 261 -10.63 -9.35 6.27
CA GLY A 261 -11.46 -9.15 7.47
C GLY A 261 -10.67 -8.77 8.74
N LYS A 262 -9.35 -8.61 8.64
CA LYS A 262 -8.46 -8.25 9.75
C LYS A 262 -7.28 -7.39 9.26
N THR A 263 -6.69 -6.62 10.16
CA THR A 263 -5.43 -5.90 9.98
C THR A 263 -4.58 -6.10 11.22
N ASP A 264 -3.26 -6.15 11.07
CA ASP A 264 -2.32 -6.20 12.19
C ASP A 264 -1.87 -4.81 12.64
N LEU A 265 -2.12 -3.77 11.83
CA LEU A 265 -1.65 -2.39 12.02
C LEU A 265 -0.13 -2.31 12.12
N ILE A 266 0.55 -3.17 11.36
CA ILE A 266 2.01 -3.22 11.23
C ILE A 266 2.33 -3.16 9.74
N HIS A 267 2.60 -1.95 9.27
CA HIS A 267 2.98 -1.75 7.88
C HIS A 267 4.32 -2.44 7.61
N GLY A 268 4.33 -3.40 6.69
CA GLY A 268 5.48 -4.20 6.32
C GLY A 268 5.57 -5.57 6.99
N ALA A 269 4.59 -6.00 7.78
CA ALA A 269 4.70 -7.28 8.50
C ALA A 269 4.93 -8.50 7.57
N ASP A 270 4.35 -8.49 6.38
CA ASP A 270 4.44 -9.60 5.43
C ASP A 270 5.81 -9.68 4.72
N HIS A 271 6.66 -8.64 4.82
CA HIS A 271 7.95 -8.60 4.16
C HIS A 271 9.12 -8.99 5.08
N ILE A 272 8.94 -9.11 6.40
CA ILE A 272 10.06 -9.39 7.32
C ILE A 272 10.37 -10.88 7.48
N LYS A 273 11.66 -11.22 7.60
CA LYS A 273 12.18 -12.60 7.75
C LYS A 273 12.25 -13.10 9.18
N CYS A 274 12.11 -12.19 10.13
CA CYS A 274 12.41 -12.37 11.54
C CYS A 274 11.26 -11.89 12.41
N ASN A 275 11.37 -12.05 13.73
CA ASN A 275 10.31 -11.65 14.63
C ASN A 275 10.33 -10.13 14.78
N ILE A 276 9.17 -9.47 14.71
CA ILE A 276 9.05 -8.02 14.91
C ILE A 276 9.56 -7.56 16.29
N SER A 277 9.61 -8.45 17.28
CA SER A 277 10.22 -8.14 18.59
C SER A 277 11.74 -7.97 18.53
N ASP A 278 12.38 -8.41 17.45
CA ASP A 278 13.83 -8.27 17.25
C ASP A 278 14.15 -6.86 16.75
N SER A 279 15.10 -6.19 17.39
CA SER A 279 15.42 -4.77 17.13
C SER A 279 15.82 -4.49 15.68
N ASP A 280 16.48 -5.45 15.03
CA ASP A 280 16.94 -5.30 13.64
C ASP A 280 15.78 -5.43 12.65
N CYS A 281 14.66 -6.03 13.07
CA CYS A 281 13.48 -6.28 12.25
C CYS A 281 12.44 -5.19 12.45
N SER A 282 12.26 -4.72 13.69
CA SER A 282 11.37 -3.62 14.02
C SER A 282 11.71 -2.31 13.28
N THR A 283 12.96 -2.14 12.84
CA THR A 283 13.39 -0.96 12.07
C THR A 283 12.96 -1.01 10.59
N ASN A 284 12.49 -2.16 10.11
CA ASN A 284 12.04 -2.33 8.72
C ASN A 284 10.52 -2.20 8.56
N VAL A 285 9.78 -2.10 9.67
CA VAL A 285 8.31 -2.00 9.69
C VAL A 285 7.87 -0.76 10.45
N ARG A 286 6.62 -0.35 10.27
CA ARG A 286 5.98 0.70 11.08
C ARG A 286 4.85 0.07 11.89
N ASP A 287 5.12 -0.22 13.16
CA ASP A 287 4.13 -0.76 14.11
C ASP A 287 3.32 0.40 14.70
N PHE A 288 2.06 0.52 14.30
CA PHE A 288 1.21 1.64 14.70
C PHE A 288 1.00 1.69 16.22
N LYS A 289 1.14 0.57 16.94
CA LYS A 289 0.96 0.49 18.39
C LYS A 289 2.27 0.76 19.15
N ASN A 290 3.39 0.35 18.56
CA ASN A 290 4.71 0.44 19.17
C ASN A 290 5.72 1.11 18.21
N PRO A 291 5.48 2.37 17.80
CA PRO A 291 6.44 3.10 16.96
C PRO A 291 7.73 3.35 17.74
N GLN A 292 8.80 3.69 17.02
CA GLN A 292 10.06 4.11 17.66
C GLN A 292 9.86 5.36 18.55
N TYR A 293 9.04 6.30 18.09
CA TYR A 293 8.68 7.51 18.83
C TYR A 293 7.17 7.66 18.91
N LYS A 294 6.65 7.89 20.13
CA LYS A 294 5.23 8.16 20.39
C LYS A 294 4.90 9.65 20.40
N ASN A 295 5.91 10.50 20.33
CA ASN A 295 5.80 11.95 20.30
C ASN A 295 6.93 12.52 19.44
N VAL A 296 6.59 13.49 18.61
CA VAL A 296 7.54 14.03 17.63
C VAL A 296 8.61 14.92 18.26
N ILE A 297 8.37 15.51 19.44
CA ILE A 297 9.37 16.28 20.18
C ILE A 297 10.49 15.34 20.67
N ASP A 298 10.13 14.13 21.11
CA ASP A 298 11.12 13.12 21.50
C ASP A 298 11.95 12.70 20.29
N ALA A 299 11.31 12.50 19.13
CA ALA A 299 11.99 12.20 17.87
C ALA A 299 12.97 13.31 17.45
N ILE A 300 12.54 14.58 17.47
CA ILE A 300 13.37 15.74 17.15
C ILE A 300 14.59 15.80 18.08
N SER A 301 14.35 15.65 19.39
CA SER A 301 15.42 15.71 20.40
C SER A 301 16.43 14.57 20.25
N ASP A 302 15.95 13.34 20.05
CA ASP A 302 16.79 12.15 19.95
C ASP A 302 17.63 12.13 18.66
N GLN A 303 17.03 12.59 17.55
CA GLN A 303 17.69 12.70 16.25
C GLN A 303 18.54 13.99 16.11
N GLY A 304 18.60 14.83 17.15
CA GLY A 304 19.38 16.07 17.17
C GLY A 304 18.94 17.09 16.11
N LYS A 305 17.65 17.09 15.76
CA LYS A 305 17.04 17.99 14.77
C LYS A 305 16.55 19.26 15.44
N ASN A 306 16.36 20.32 14.64
CA ASN A 306 15.82 21.59 15.15
C ASN A 306 14.33 21.75 14.89
N SER A 307 13.77 20.99 13.94
CA SER A 307 12.37 21.12 13.56
C SER A 307 11.78 19.82 13.01
N LEU A 308 10.46 19.79 12.90
CA LEU A 308 9.73 18.67 12.29
C LEU A 308 10.18 18.40 10.84
N ASP A 309 10.44 19.43 10.05
CA ASP A 309 10.85 19.31 8.64
C ASP A 309 12.30 18.84 8.45
N GLU A 310 13.07 18.63 9.52
CA GLU A 310 14.42 18.04 9.48
C GLU A 310 14.44 16.53 9.84
N LEU A 311 13.30 15.98 10.25
CA LEU A 311 13.10 14.55 10.48
C LEU A 311 12.80 13.84 9.16
N GLU A 312 13.22 12.58 9.04
CA GLU A 312 12.87 11.76 7.89
C GLU A 312 11.36 11.53 7.83
N VAL A 313 10.79 11.58 6.63
CA VAL A 313 9.33 11.43 6.38
C VAL A 313 8.76 10.16 7.03
N HIS A 314 9.52 9.06 7.04
CA HIS A 314 9.07 7.79 7.62
C HIS A 314 9.01 7.83 9.16
N ILE A 315 9.89 8.59 9.83
CA ILE A 315 9.82 8.79 11.30
C ILE A 315 8.57 9.59 11.66
N ILE A 316 8.27 10.61 10.86
CA ILE A 316 7.08 11.44 11.02
C ILE A 316 5.82 10.58 10.78
N GLY A 317 5.81 9.81 9.69
CA GLY A 317 4.74 8.87 9.34
C GLY A 317 4.47 7.84 10.44
N ASP A 318 5.51 7.22 10.99
CA ASP A 318 5.40 6.25 12.09
C ASP A 318 4.78 6.87 13.37
N THR A 319 5.15 8.10 13.70
CA THR A 319 4.55 8.82 14.84
C THR A 319 3.08 9.21 14.56
N LEU A 320 2.74 9.53 13.31
CA LEU A 320 1.35 9.80 12.89
C LEU A 320 0.49 8.52 12.92
N ASN A 321 1.04 7.38 12.51
CA ASN A 321 0.40 6.07 12.60
C ASN A 321 -0.02 5.73 14.03
N TYR A 322 0.82 6.06 15.00
CA TYR A 322 0.45 5.94 16.42
C TYR A 322 -0.69 6.89 16.83
N SER A 323 -0.75 8.10 16.28
CA SER A 323 -1.89 9.01 16.49
C SER A 323 -3.19 8.39 15.98
N PHE A 324 -3.16 7.73 14.83
CA PHE A 324 -4.29 7.00 14.26
C PHE A 324 -4.68 5.79 15.12
N TYR A 325 -3.71 5.00 15.58
CA TYR A 325 -3.96 3.88 16.50
C TYR A 325 -4.67 4.32 17.78
N LEU A 326 -4.28 5.46 18.37
CA LEU A 326 -4.95 6.00 19.57
C LEU A 326 -6.44 6.32 19.35
N LEU A 327 -6.86 6.55 18.11
CA LEU A 327 -8.25 6.87 17.77
C LEU A 327 -9.12 5.61 17.55
N LEU A 328 -8.51 4.47 17.27
CA LEU A 328 -9.21 3.20 17.04
C LEU A 328 -9.73 2.60 18.34
N LYS A 329 -10.96 2.09 18.28
CA LYS A 329 -11.64 1.38 19.36
C LYS A 329 -11.02 -0.01 19.58
N ASP A 330 -9.81 -0.05 20.12
CA ASP A 330 -9.29 -1.20 20.87
C ASP A 330 -9.68 -1.04 22.35
N ASP A 331 -9.69 -2.14 23.12
CA ASP A 331 -10.32 -2.36 24.43
C ASP A 331 -10.11 -1.29 25.51
N ASN A 332 -9.27 -0.25 25.31
CA ASN A 332 -9.03 0.83 26.26
C ASN A 332 -8.69 2.24 25.70
N TYR A 333 -8.65 2.50 24.38
CA TYR A 333 -8.02 3.75 23.88
C TYR A 333 -8.86 4.67 22.97
N GLY A 334 -9.56 4.15 21.95
CA GLY A 334 -10.20 5.02 20.94
C GLY A 334 -11.73 5.05 20.94
N VAL A 335 -12.27 5.84 20.02
CA VAL A 335 -13.72 6.11 19.88
C VAL A 335 -14.25 5.84 18.47
N PHE A 336 -13.38 5.46 17.54
CA PHE A 336 -13.74 5.19 16.15
C PHE A 336 -13.54 3.72 15.76
N THR A 337 -14.37 3.22 14.85
CA THR A 337 -14.01 2.02 14.08
C THR A 337 -13.01 2.40 12.98
N LEU A 338 -12.38 1.38 12.38
CA LEU A 338 -11.49 1.60 11.24
C LEU A 338 -12.23 2.25 10.06
N ASP A 339 -13.43 1.77 9.73
CA ASP A 339 -14.27 2.35 8.67
C ASP A 339 -14.56 3.84 8.91
N GLU A 340 -14.92 4.21 10.14
CA GLU A 340 -15.24 5.61 10.49
C GLU A 340 -14.01 6.53 10.37
N LEU A 341 -12.81 6.08 10.79
CA LEU A 341 -11.60 6.88 10.61
C LEU A 341 -11.25 7.02 9.14
N ILE A 342 -11.29 5.94 8.37
CA ILE A 342 -10.93 6.00 6.96
C ILE A 342 -11.90 6.92 6.21
N GLU A 343 -13.19 6.90 6.52
CA GLU A 343 -14.17 7.86 5.96
C GLU A 343 -13.77 9.31 6.22
N ILE A 344 -13.34 9.64 7.45
CA ILE A 344 -12.87 10.99 7.82
C ILE A 344 -11.61 11.37 7.04
N TYR A 345 -10.65 10.46 6.91
CA TYR A 345 -9.41 10.71 6.18
C TYR A 345 -9.65 10.89 4.68
N ILE A 346 -10.49 10.06 4.06
CA ILE A 346 -10.89 10.22 2.65
C ILE A 346 -11.63 11.54 2.44
N HIS A 347 -12.55 11.90 3.34
CA HIS A 347 -13.24 13.17 3.24
C HIS A 347 -12.26 14.35 3.38
N ALA A 348 -11.30 14.28 4.30
CA ALA A 348 -10.28 15.30 4.49
C ALA A 348 -9.42 15.45 3.23
N GLU A 349 -8.92 14.34 2.71
CA GLU A 349 -8.05 14.29 1.53
C GLU A 349 -8.73 14.88 0.28
N LYS A 350 -9.99 14.52 0.04
CA LYS A 350 -10.70 14.98 -1.15
C LYS A 350 -11.20 16.42 -1.01
N ASN A 351 -11.77 16.75 0.14
CA ASN A 351 -12.64 17.93 0.27
C ASN A 351 -12.04 19.07 1.09
N VAL A 352 -11.16 18.78 2.04
CA VAL A 352 -10.76 19.76 3.06
C VAL A 352 -9.30 20.18 2.94
N TRP A 353 -8.40 19.22 2.90
CA TRP A 353 -6.97 19.47 2.77
C TRP A 353 -6.68 20.09 1.39
N LYS A 354 -6.29 21.36 1.42
CA LYS A 354 -5.87 22.14 0.25
C LYS A 354 -4.52 22.78 0.58
N LEU A 355 -3.50 21.92 0.49
CA LEU A 355 -2.16 22.26 0.92
C LEU A 355 -1.56 23.38 0.07
N ASN A 356 -0.86 24.29 0.75
CA ASN A 356 -0.06 25.34 0.14
C ASN A 356 1.29 25.42 0.87
N PRO A 357 2.27 26.21 0.38
CA PRO A 357 3.61 26.24 0.97
C PRO A 357 3.67 26.61 2.46
N SER A 358 2.63 27.27 3.00
CA SER A 358 2.53 27.65 4.42
C SER A 358 1.73 26.67 5.28
N SER A 359 1.15 25.62 4.69
CA SER A 359 0.41 24.59 5.44
C SER A 359 1.30 23.88 6.46
N SER A 360 0.72 23.53 7.59
CA SER A 360 1.36 22.90 8.75
C SER A 360 0.64 21.61 9.16
N SER A 361 1.27 20.80 10.01
CA SER A 361 0.61 19.63 10.63
C SER A 361 -0.68 19.99 11.36
N LYS A 362 -0.73 21.19 11.97
CA LYS A 362 -1.94 21.67 12.65
C LYS A 362 -3.10 21.85 11.67
N ASP A 363 -2.84 22.38 10.46
CA ASP A 363 -3.88 22.56 9.44
C ASP A 363 -4.44 21.21 8.96
N LEU A 364 -3.59 20.18 8.88
CA LEU A 364 -4.00 18.82 8.53
C LEU A 364 -4.90 18.21 9.61
N VAL A 365 -4.54 18.37 10.89
CA VAL A 365 -5.40 17.93 12.01
C VAL A 365 -6.71 18.72 12.07
N ASP A 366 -6.69 20.05 11.86
CA ASP A 366 -7.90 20.87 11.75
C ASP A 366 -8.81 20.37 10.61
N GLY A 367 -8.21 19.89 9.51
CA GLY A 367 -8.92 19.27 8.40
C GLY A 367 -9.60 17.95 8.76
N LEU A 368 -8.99 17.11 9.61
CA LEU A 368 -9.62 15.90 10.13
C LEU A 368 -10.79 16.22 11.06
N ILE A 369 -10.62 17.18 11.97
CA ILE A 369 -11.69 17.65 12.88
C ILE A 369 -12.87 18.21 12.08
N SER A 370 -12.58 19.02 11.06
CA SER A 370 -13.61 19.60 10.17
C SER A 370 -14.33 18.52 9.37
N SER A 371 -13.61 17.51 8.90
CA SER A 371 -14.19 16.38 8.16
C SER A 371 -15.07 15.52 9.05
N ALA A 372 -14.62 15.21 10.27
CA ALA A 372 -15.43 14.48 11.24
C ALA A 372 -16.73 15.24 11.58
N SER A 373 -16.66 16.56 11.75
CA SER A 373 -17.84 17.39 11.97
C SER A 373 -18.78 17.41 10.75
N ALA A 374 -18.22 17.47 9.54
CA ALA A 374 -19.00 17.46 8.29
C ALA A 374 -19.72 16.12 8.03
N LEU A 375 -19.18 15.04 8.59
CA LEU A 375 -19.75 13.69 8.56
C LEU A 375 -20.66 13.40 9.77
N ASP A 376 -21.09 14.44 10.50
CA ASP A 376 -21.98 14.36 11.66
C ASP A 376 -21.45 13.51 12.84
N TYR A 377 -20.13 13.28 12.93
CA TYR A 377 -19.54 12.68 14.13
C TYR A 377 -19.62 13.64 15.33
N SER A 378 -19.91 13.09 16.51
CA SER A 378 -20.13 13.86 17.75
C SER A 378 -18.94 14.73 18.17
N ASP A 379 -19.21 15.78 18.94
CA ASP A 379 -18.18 16.63 19.58
C ASP A 379 -17.17 15.85 20.43
N GLU A 380 -17.57 14.72 21.01
CA GLU A 380 -16.66 13.83 21.74
C GLU A 380 -15.60 13.23 20.80
N LYS A 381 -16.05 12.69 19.67
CA LYS A 381 -15.19 12.11 18.63
C LYS A 381 -14.23 13.15 18.02
N THR A 382 -14.72 14.34 17.72
CA THR A 382 -13.87 15.43 17.20
C THR A 382 -12.85 15.92 18.23
N SER A 383 -13.23 15.95 19.52
CA SER A 383 -12.31 16.25 20.63
C SER A 383 -11.22 15.19 20.77
N LYS A 384 -11.55 13.91 20.55
CA LYS A 384 -10.58 12.81 20.61
C LYS A 384 -9.51 12.88 19.51
N ILE A 385 -9.89 13.30 18.30
CA ILE A 385 -8.91 13.59 17.22
C ILE A 385 -7.88 14.61 17.75
N LYS A 386 -8.37 15.74 18.26
CA LYS A 386 -7.50 16.79 18.80
C LYS A 386 -6.60 16.28 19.94
N GLU A 387 -7.16 15.54 20.90
CA GLU A 387 -6.40 14.98 22.02
C GLU A 387 -5.26 14.05 21.57
N ALA A 388 -5.54 13.12 20.65
CA ALA A 388 -4.54 12.19 20.13
C ALA A 388 -3.38 12.93 19.45
N PHE A 389 -3.68 13.87 18.55
CA PHE A 389 -2.64 14.64 17.86
C PHE A 389 -1.94 15.67 18.74
N THR A 390 -2.56 16.16 19.82
CA THR A 390 -1.85 16.94 20.84
C THR A 390 -0.88 16.04 21.62
N GLN A 391 -1.29 14.83 21.99
CA GLN A 391 -0.45 13.87 22.71
C GLN A 391 0.80 13.48 21.92
N THR A 392 0.70 13.34 20.60
CA THR A 392 1.83 12.99 19.72
C THR A 392 2.61 14.19 19.20
N GLY A 393 2.15 15.41 19.51
CA GLY A 393 2.84 16.67 19.23
C GLY A 393 2.45 17.37 17.93
N PHE A 394 1.65 16.76 17.07
CA PHE A 394 1.21 17.33 15.78
C PHE A 394 0.15 18.44 15.91
N TYR A 395 -0.48 18.57 17.08
CA TYR A 395 -1.43 19.63 17.39
C TYR A 395 -0.97 20.42 18.63
N SER A 396 0.16 21.12 18.53
CA SER A 396 0.68 22.00 19.58
C SER A 396 0.95 23.41 19.06
N ASP A 397 0.86 24.40 19.95
CA ASP A 397 1.22 25.81 19.68
C ASP A 397 2.73 26.06 19.88
N LEU A 398 3.50 25.02 20.21
CA LEU A 398 4.95 25.12 20.32
C LEU A 398 5.53 25.24 18.91
N PRO A 399 6.52 26.13 18.68
CA PRO A 399 7.22 26.18 17.41
C PRO A 399 7.96 24.84 17.23
N LEU A 400 7.37 23.96 16.42
CA LEU A 400 8.00 22.77 15.86
C LEU A 400 8.78 23.11 14.60
#